data_AF-A0A4V1IPJ7-F1
#
_entry.id   AF-A0A4V1IPJ7-F1
#
_cell.length_a   1.000
_cell.length_b   1.000
_cell.length_c   1.000
_cell.angle_alpha   90.00
_cell.angle_beta   90.00
_cell.angle_gamma   90.00
#
_symmetry.space_group_name_H-M   'P 1'
#
loop_
_entity.id
_entity.type
_entity.pdbx_description
1 polymer ?
#
loop_
_entity_poly.entity_id
_entity_poly.type
_entity_poly.pdbx_seq_one_letter_code
_entity_poly.pdbx_strand_id
1 'polypeptide(L)' 'QESYVVLDLGTDINEAMLNAAAASYDGLSFSGLDSSEPYLRVGNMVYRGVVEPTFGTDVIF' A
#
# COMPACT_ATOMS: atom_id res chain seq x y z
N GLN A 1 -18.93 -10.44 2.73
CA GLN A 1 -18.85 -9.17 1.98
C GLN A 1 -17.39 -8.79 2.01
N GLU A 2 -16.74 -8.68 0.85
CA GLU A 2 -15.32 -8.33 0.76
C GLU A 2 -15.20 -6.85 0.40
N SER A 3 -14.19 -6.17 0.92
CA SER A 3 -13.91 -4.77 0.64
C SER A 3 -12.46 -4.65 0.20
N TYR A 4 -12.24 -3.84 -0.84
CA TYR A 4 -10.92 -3.59 -1.41
C TYR A 4 -10.48 -2.17 -1.09
N VAL A 5 -9.17 -2.00 -0.89
CA VAL A 5 -8.52 -0.70 -0.71
C VAL A 5 -7.39 -0.62 -1.72
N VAL A 6 -7.31 0.50 -2.43
CA VAL A 6 -6.21 0.78 -3.37
C VAL A 6 -5.14 1.57 -2.62
N LEU A 7 -3.88 1.17 -2.79
CA LEU A 7 -2.72 1.86 -2.22
C LEU A 7 -1.98 2.58 -3.35
N ASP A 8 -2.01 3.91 -3.33
CA ASP A 8 -1.19 4.74 -4.20
C ASP A 8 0.17 5.03 -3.52
N LEU A 9 1.25 4.63 -4.18
CA LEU A 9 2.63 4.81 -3.70
C LEU A 9 3.38 5.92 -4.46
N GLY A 10 2.67 6.67 -5.30
CA GLY A 10 3.25 7.69 -6.17
C GLY A 10 4.02 7.11 -7.36
N THR A 11 4.71 7.99 -8.08
CA THR A 11 5.40 7.64 -9.34
C THR A 11 6.82 7.11 -9.14
N ASP A 12 7.41 7.35 -7.98
CA ASP A 12 8.80 7.01 -7.70
C ASP A 12 8.99 5.54 -7.34
N ILE A 13 7.89 4.88 -6.96
CA ILE A 13 7.86 3.46 -6.58
C ILE A 13 7.26 2.66 -7.72
N ASN A 14 8.00 1.64 -8.19
CA ASN A 14 7.54 0.74 -9.23
C ASN A 14 7.50 -0.72 -8.76
N GLU A 15 6.87 -1.57 -9.56
CA GLU A 15 6.67 -2.99 -9.28
C GLU A 15 7.99 -3.72 -8.99
N ALA A 16 9.04 -3.47 -9.78
CA ALA A 16 10.32 -4.13 -9.61
C ALA A 16 10.96 -3.81 -8.24
N MET A 17 10.85 -2.57 -7.78
CA MET A 17 11.32 -2.16 -6.46
C MET A 17 10.54 -2.85 -5.34
N LEU A 18 9.21 -2.92 -5.45
CA LEU A 18 8.35 -3.58 -4.47
C LEU A 18 8.66 -5.07 -4.37
N ASN A 19 8.77 -5.76 -5.51
CA ASN A 19 9.06 -7.19 -5.57
C ASN A 19 10.46 -7.49 -4.99
N ALA A 20 11.47 -6.70 -5.33
CA ALA A 20 12.83 -6.87 -4.81
C ALA A 20 12.88 -6.69 -3.28
N ALA A 21 12.21 -5.65 -2.77
CA ALA A 21 12.17 -5.37 -1.33
C ALA A 21 11.39 -6.43 -0.55
N ALA A 22 10.22 -6.84 -1.05
CA ALA A 22 9.38 -7.86 -0.41
C ALA A 22 10.09 -9.22 -0.37
N ALA A 23 10.77 -9.61 -1.45
CA ALA A 23 11.52 -10.87 -1.50
C ALA A 23 12.71 -10.91 -0.52
N SER A 24 13.30 -9.74 -0.21
CA SER A 24 14.53 -9.65 0.57
C SER A 24 14.30 -9.44 2.08
N TYR A 25 13.13 -8.92 2.49
CA TYR A 25 12.94 -8.36 3.84
C TYR A 25 11.56 -8.64 4.46
N ASP A 26 11.16 -9.92 4.49
CA ASP A 26 9.92 -10.41 5.13
C ASP A 26 8.62 -9.84 4.53
N GLY A 27 8.60 -9.63 3.21
CA GLY A 27 7.37 -9.39 2.46
C GLY A 27 6.73 -8.02 2.69
N LEU A 28 5.40 -8.04 2.78
CA LEU A 28 4.55 -6.85 2.90
C LEU A 28 3.73 -6.94 4.20
N SER A 29 3.68 -5.85 4.94
CA SER A 29 2.82 -5.74 6.12
C SER A 29 2.12 -4.39 6.13
N PHE A 30 0.82 -4.41 6.43
CA PHE A 30 0.00 -3.23 6.56
C PHE A 30 -0.51 -3.13 8.01
N SER A 31 -0.47 -1.94 8.61
CA SER A 31 -0.87 -1.72 10.00
C SER A 31 -1.66 -0.41 10.15
N GLY A 32 -2.59 -0.39 11.10
CA GLY A 32 -3.40 0.79 11.39
C GLY A 32 -4.49 1.08 10.36
N LEU A 33 -5.18 0.05 9.84
CA LEU A 33 -6.38 0.23 8.98
C LEU A 33 -7.49 1.03 9.68
N ASP A 34 -7.49 1.04 11.00
CA ASP A 34 -8.38 1.78 11.88
C ASP A 34 -7.86 3.20 12.21
N SER A 35 -6.67 3.55 11.74
CA SER A 35 -6.06 4.87 11.91
C SER A 35 -6.31 5.77 10.69
N SER A 36 -6.39 7.08 10.92
CA SER A 36 -6.37 8.07 9.83
C SER A 36 -5.04 8.09 9.06
N GLU A 37 -3.98 7.52 9.66
CA GLU A 37 -2.62 7.50 9.12
C GLU A 37 -2.05 6.08 9.20
N PRO A 38 -2.45 5.18 8.30
CA PRO A 38 -1.98 3.80 8.27
C PRO A 38 -0.51 3.72 7.84
N TYR A 39 0.14 2.60 8.14
CA TYR A 39 1.50 2.31 7.71
C TYR A 39 1.54 1.09 6.79
N LEU A 40 2.22 1.26 5.66
CA LEU A 40 2.61 0.17 4.77
C LEU A 40 4.12 -0.05 4.93
N ARG A 41 4.52 -1.29 5.20
CA ARG A 41 5.92 -1.71 5.12
C ARG A 41 6.07 -2.68 3.96
N VAL A 42 7.01 -2.39 3.07
CA VAL A 42 7.42 -3.28 1.99
C VAL A 42 8.91 -3.53 2.17
N GLY A 43 9.23 -4.71 2.69
CA GLY A 43 10.59 -5.01 3.07
C GLY A 43 11.16 -4.07 4.15
N ASN A 44 12.23 -3.36 3.81
CA ASN A 44 12.87 -2.34 4.66
C ASN A 44 12.31 -0.92 4.42
N MET A 45 11.38 -0.74 3.49
CA MET A 45 10.75 0.55 3.21
C MET A 45 9.48 0.71 4.05
N VAL A 46 9.31 1.88 4.67
CA VAL A 46 8.13 2.21 5.49
C VAL A 46 7.47 3.47 4.93
N TYR A 47 6.19 3.36 4.65
CA TYR A 47 5.34 4.42 4.12
C TYR A 47 4.25 4.74 5.14
N ARG A 48 3.99 6.02 5.35
CA ARG A 48 2.86 6.53 6.13
C ARG A 48 1.82 7.07 5.15
N GLY A 49 0.64 6.46 5.16
CA GLY A 49 -0.45 6.83 4.28
C GLY A 49 -1.37 7.87 4.91
N VAL A 50 -2.28 8.38 4.07
CA VAL A 50 -3.46 9.15 4.47
C VAL A 50 -4.63 8.51 3.72
N VAL A 51 -5.75 8.30 4.41
CA VAL A 51 -6.96 7.77 3.78
C VAL A 51 -7.64 8.88 2.99
N GLU A 52 -7.70 8.73 1.67
CA GLU A 52 -8.37 9.67 0.79
C GLU A 52 -9.57 8.99 0.10
N PRO A 53 -10.80 9.50 0.29
CA PRO A 53 -11.96 9.01 -0.44
C PRO A 53 -11.94 9.55 -1.88
N THR A 54 -11.90 8.65 -2.86
CA THR A 54 -12.01 9.01 -4.28
C THR A 54 -13.46 9.24 -4.69
N PHE A 55 -13.70 10.26 -5.51
CA PHE A 55 -14.98 10.41 -6.21
C PHE A 55 -15.04 9.46 -7.42
N GLY A 56 -15.80 8.38 -7.31
CA GLY A 56 -15.97 7.42 -8.40
C GLY A 56 -15.86 5.97 -7.93
N THR A 57 -15.52 5.08 -8.86
CA THR A 57 -15.28 3.66 -8.55
C THR A 57 -14.12 3.16 -9.39
N ASP A 58 -13.12 2.60 -8.73
CA ASP A 58 -12.03 1.88 -9.40
C ASP A 58 -12.52 0.52 -9.87
N VAL A 59 -12.27 0.20 -11.14
CA VAL A 59 -12.57 -1.11 -11.72
C VAL A 59 -11.26 -1.86 -11.89
N ILE A 60 -11.09 -2.93 -11.11
CA ILE A 60 -9.90 -3.79 -11.12
C ILE A 60 -10.25 -5.06 -11.90
N PHE A 61 -9.41 -5.45 -12.86
CA PHE A 61 -9.60 -6.60 -13.75
C PHE A 61 -8.58 -7.70 -13.47
#